data_AF-X6MQ50-F1
#
_entry.id   AF-X6MQ50-F1
#
_cell.length_a   1.000
_cell.length_b   1.000
_cell.length_c   1.000
_cell.angle_alpha   90.00
_cell.angle_beta   90.00
_cell.angle_gamma   90.00
#
_symmetry.space_group_name_H-M   'P 1'
#
loop_
_entity.id
_entity.type
_entity.pdbx_description
1 polymer ?
#
loop_
_entity_poly.entity_id
_entity_poly.type
_entity_poly.pdbx_seq_one_letter_code
_entity_poly.pdbx_strand_id
1 'polypeptide(L)'
;MRFAFKEMYDKDVIETILQNVKRSDDEYHRFVENALRGAREEEDPDMVDEKGVSNDNEALRNAFADPKKVDMSIIIDIFSTRSWGHLDRVLVEFNKLSALNAKATIEKRIGGRVGNAIQIIIDVAQQRHVYWAQTVNTFIFMSQINQNKKHR
;
A
#
# COMPACT_ATOMS: atom_id res chain seq x y z
N MET A 1 16.39 10.15 1.30
CA MET A 1 16.25 9.60 -0.06
C MET A 1 16.31 10.68 -1.15
N ARG A 2 15.36 11.64 -1.19
CA ARG A 2 15.34 12.68 -2.25
C ARG A 2 16.66 13.44 -2.39
N PHE A 3 17.21 13.93 -1.28
CA PHE A 3 18.49 14.65 -1.25
C PHE A 3 19.64 13.81 -1.84
N ALA A 4 19.87 12.61 -1.30
CA ALA A 4 20.94 11.72 -1.78
C ALA A 4 20.80 11.36 -3.27
N PHE A 5 19.57 11.15 -3.77
CA PHE A 5 19.35 10.87 -5.18
C PHE A 5 19.65 12.07 -6.07
N LYS A 6 19.27 13.28 -5.63
CA LYS A 6 19.60 14.53 -6.32
C LYS A 6 21.11 14.76 -6.38
N GLU A 7 21.84 14.50 -5.30
CA GLU A 7 23.31 14.60 -5.30
C GLU A 7 23.99 13.59 -6.24
N MET A 8 23.51 12.35 -6.30
CA MET A 8 24.15 11.30 -7.10
C MET A 8 23.84 11.39 -8.61
N TYR A 9 22.64 11.84 -8.97
CA TYR A 9 22.13 11.73 -10.35
C TYR A 9 21.68 13.06 -10.96
N ASP A 10 21.74 14.17 -10.21
CA ASP A 10 21.22 15.50 -10.56
C ASP A 10 19.74 15.51 -11.01
N LYS A 11 18.96 14.52 -10.58
CA LYS A 11 17.55 14.35 -10.94
C LYS A 11 16.67 14.38 -9.71
N ASP A 12 15.43 14.84 -9.86
CA ASP A 12 14.42 14.64 -8.82
C ASP A 12 13.93 13.19 -8.86
N VAL A 13 14.00 12.51 -7.71
CA VAL A 13 13.65 11.08 -7.62
C VAL A 13 12.16 10.83 -7.87
N ILE A 14 11.29 11.77 -7.49
CA ILE A 14 9.85 11.61 -7.67
C ILE A 14 9.49 11.78 -9.13
N GLU A 15 9.93 12.87 -9.75
CA GLU A 15 9.71 13.09 -11.17
C GLU A 15 10.26 11.92 -11.99
N THR A 16 11.45 11.41 -11.63
CA THR A 16 12.04 10.25 -12.28
C THR A 16 11.18 9.00 -12.12
N ILE A 17 10.66 8.71 -10.93
CA ILE A 17 9.77 7.55 -10.73
C ILE A 17 8.46 7.74 -11.49
N LEU A 18 7.82 8.91 -11.38
CA LEU A 18 6.54 9.20 -12.02
C LEU A 18 6.63 9.15 -13.55
N GLN A 19 7.74 9.58 -14.16
CA GLN A 19 7.99 9.42 -15.59
C GLN A 19 8.08 7.95 -16.03
N ASN A 20 8.53 7.05 -15.15
CA ASN A 20 8.67 5.62 -15.42
C ASN A 20 7.40 4.81 -15.07
N VAL A 21 6.44 5.41 -14.37
CA VAL A 21 5.11 4.82 -14.13
C VAL A 21 4.16 5.31 -15.23
N LYS A 22 3.32 4.43 -15.78
CA LYS A 22 2.37 4.76 -16.87
C LYS A 22 1.50 5.98 -16.50
N ARG A 23 1.17 6.82 -17.50
CA ARG A 23 0.55 8.16 -17.37
C ARG A 23 -0.71 8.24 -16.49
N SER A 24 -0.81 9.34 -15.72
CA SER A 24 -1.96 10.19 -15.32
C SER A 24 -3.29 9.55 -14.92
N ASP A 25 -3.84 8.65 -15.72
CA ASP A 25 -5.18 8.08 -15.55
C ASP A 25 -5.12 6.66 -14.95
N ASP A 26 -3.91 6.17 -14.65
CA ASP A 26 -3.67 4.91 -13.97
C ASP A 26 -3.80 5.11 -12.45
N GLU A 27 -4.67 4.34 -11.82
CA GLU A 27 -4.85 4.29 -10.35
C GLU A 27 -3.54 3.99 -9.65
N TYR A 28 -2.68 3.18 -10.28
CA TYR A 28 -1.35 2.91 -9.75
C TYR A 28 -0.44 4.14 -9.79
N HIS A 29 -0.53 4.97 -10.83
CA HIS A 29 0.24 6.22 -10.90
C HIS A 29 -0.17 7.18 -9.78
N ARG A 30 -1.49 7.41 -9.62
CA ARG A 30 -2.04 8.24 -8.55
C ARG A 30 -1.65 7.74 -7.17
N PHE A 31 -1.71 6.43 -6.97
CA PHE A 31 -1.30 5.81 -5.71
C PHE A 31 0.18 6.06 -5.40
N VAL A 32 1.06 5.82 -6.37
CA VAL A 32 2.51 6.04 -6.23
C VAL A 32 2.80 7.52 -6.02
N GLU A 33 2.15 8.41 -6.75
CA GLU A 33 2.29 9.85 -6.58
C GLU A 33 1.94 10.31 -5.16
N ASN A 34 0.77 9.91 -4.65
CA ASN A 34 0.37 10.26 -3.29
C ASN A 34 1.33 9.69 -2.24
N ALA A 35 1.75 8.43 -2.40
CA ALA A 35 2.70 7.80 -1.47
C ALA A 35 4.07 8.50 -1.48
N LEU A 36 4.58 8.90 -2.65
CA LEU A 36 5.90 9.54 -2.79
C LEU A 36 5.92 11.00 -2.34
N ARG A 37 4.79 11.70 -2.45
CA ARG A 37 4.67 13.07 -1.94
C ARG A 37 4.95 13.14 -0.44
N GLY A 38 4.86 12.01 0.28
CA GLY A 38 5.27 11.89 1.67
C GLY A 38 4.28 12.59 2.62
N ALA A 39 3.02 12.68 2.21
CA ALA A 39 1.94 13.27 2.99
C ALA A 39 1.36 12.29 4.02
N ARG A 40 2.05 11.18 4.30
CA ARG A 40 1.57 10.24 5.31
C ARG A 40 1.68 10.90 6.68
N GLU A 41 0.57 10.93 7.40
CA GLU A 41 0.49 11.41 8.77
C GLU A 41 1.38 10.51 9.64
N GLU A 42 2.39 11.11 10.26
CA GLU A 42 3.21 10.43 11.27
C GLU A 42 2.61 10.82 12.63
N GLU A 43 1.66 10.00 13.08
CA GLU A 43 1.11 10.10 14.43
C GLU A 43 1.94 9.25 15.39
N ASP A 44 1.87 9.59 16.68
CA ASP A 44 2.39 8.72 17.73
C ASP A 44 1.67 7.36 17.62
N PRO A 45 2.39 6.24 17.43
CA PRO A 45 1.77 4.92 17.33
C PRO A 45 0.84 4.58 18.50
N ASP A 46 1.07 5.20 19.65
CA ASP A 46 0.29 4.99 20.87
C ASP A 46 -0.94 5.91 20.99
N MET A 47 -1.10 6.90 20.11
CA MET A 47 -2.27 7.78 20.03
C MET A 47 -2.95 7.71 18.66
N VAL A 48 -4.02 6.94 18.58
CA VAL A 48 -4.86 6.83 17.37
C VAL A 48 -6.19 7.54 17.59
N ASP A 49 -6.60 8.41 16.67
CA ASP A 49 -7.93 9.04 16.69
C ASP A 49 -9.02 8.02 16.35
N GLU A 50 -9.71 7.50 17.37
CA GLU A 50 -10.80 6.53 17.20
C GLU A 50 -11.95 7.06 16.33
N LYS A 51 -12.21 8.38 16.35
CA LYS A 51 -13.26 8.97 15.52
C LYS A 51 -12.86 8.97 14.05
N GLY A 52 -11.61 9.36 13.76
CA GLY A 52 -11.01 9.26 12.44
C GLY A 52 -11.05 7.82 11.92
N VAL A 53 -10.69 6.84 12.75
CA VAL A 53 -10.75 5.41 12.39
C VAL A 53 -12.17 5.00 12.01
N SER A 54 -13.18 5.40 12.79
CA SER A 54 -14.57 5.04 12.48
C SER A 54 -15.03 5.66 11.15
N ASN A 55 -14.66 6.92 10.90
CA ASN A 55 -15.01 7.62 9.67
C ASN A 55 -14.36 6.97 8.44
N ASP A 56 -13.05 6.68 8.52
CA ASP A 56 -12.32 6.06 7.41
C ASP A 56 -12.77 4.62 7.17
N ASN A 57 -13.13 3.88 8.22
CA ASN A 57 -13.73 2.55 8.07
C ASN A 57 -15.07 2.63 7.32
N GLU A 58 -15.95 3.57 7.68
CA GLU A 58 -17.21 3.78 6.97
C GLU A 58 -16.96 4.20 5.50
N ALA A 59 -16.04 5.12 5.26
CA ALA A 59 -15.65 5.55 3.92
C ALA A 59 -15.10 4.37 3.09
N LEU A 60 -14.24 3.54 3.67
CA LEU A 60 -13.69 2.36 3.02
C LEU A 60 -14.78 1.33 2.66
N ARG A 61 -15.75 1.13 3.54
CA ARG A 61 -16.89 0.26 3.27
C ARG A 61 -17.78 0.80 2.15
N ASN A 62 -18.05 2.09 2.18
CA ASN A 62 -18.83 2.76 1.14
C ASN A 62 -18.10 2.69 -0.21
N ALA A 63 -16.76 2.78 -0.23
CA ALA A 63 -15.95 2.59 -1.42
C ALA A 63 -16.07 1.18 -2.03
N PHE A 64 -16.41 0.16 -1.24
CA PHE A 64 -16.65 -1.21 -1.70
C PHE A 64 -18.12 -1.60 -1.83
N ALA A 65 -19.05 -0.70 -1.50
CA ALA A 65 -20.48 -1.00 -1.41
C ALA A 65 -21.07 -1.50 -2.73
N ASP A 66 -20.66 -0.93 -3.87
CA ASP A 66 -21.08 -1.39 -5.20
C ASP A 66 -20.10 -2.44 -5.76
N PRO A 67 -20.53 -3.70 -5.94
CA PRO A 67 -19.73 -4.78 -6.55
C PRO A 67 -19.10 -4.41 -7.90
N LYS A 68 -19.78 -3.57 -8.70
CA LYS A 68 -19.38 -3.22 -10.07
C LYS A 68 -18.51 -1.97 -10.12
N LYS A 69 -18.53 -1.13 -9.07
CA LYS A 69 -17.82 0.14 -9.04
C LYS A 69 -17.14 0.33 -7.70
N VAL A 70 -15.82 0.24 -7.71
CA VAL A 70 -14.98 0.51 -6.53
C VAL A 70 -14.56 1.97 -6.56
N ASP A 71 -14.72 2.69 -5.45
CA ASP A 71 -14.23 4.07 -5.34
C ASP A 71 -12.72 4.07 -5.03
N MET A 72 -11.93 4.02 -6.11
CA MET A 72 -10.48 4.01 -6.01
C MET A 72 -9.91 5.34 -5.49
N SER A 73 -10.66 6.44 -5.53
CA SER A 73 -10.16 7.71 -5.00
C SER A 73 -10.09 7.68 -3.48
N ILE A 74 -11.13 7.18 -2.82
CA ILE A 74 -11.17 7.02 -1.36
C ILE A 74 -10.10 6.02 -0.90
N ILE A 75 -9.98 4.89 -1.60
CA ILE A 75 -9.02 3.85 -1.25
C ILE A 75 -7.59 4.38 -1.39
N ILE A 76 -7.27 5.03 -2.51
CA ILE A 76 -5.94 5.61 -2.71
C ILE A 76 -5.63 6.63 -1.62
N ASP A 77 -6.57 7.52 -1.29
CA ASP A 77 -6.38 8.52 -0.24
C ASP A 77 -6.04 7.84 1.11
N ILE A 78 -6.95 7.02 1.64
CA ILE A 78 -6.78 6.35 2.94
C ILE A 78 -5.45 5.59 3.01
N PHE A 79 -5.16 4.74 2.01
CA PHE A 79 -3.96 3.89 2.05
C PHE A 79 -2.66 4.65 1.80
N SER A 80 -2.69 5.87 1.24
CA SER A 80 -1.48 6.66 0.97
C SER A 80 -1.18 7.72 2.03
N THR A 81 -2.19 8.22 2.76
CA THR A 81 -2.05 9.37 3.66
C THR A 81 -2.16 9.03 5.15
N ARG A 82 -2.89 7.99 5.56
CA ARG A 82 -3.09 7.70 7.00
C ARG A 82 -1.86 7.09 7.67
N SER A 83 -1.67 7.35 8.95
CA SER A 83 -0.59 6.75 9.74
C SER A 83 -0.68 5.21 9.76
N TRP A 84 0.45 4.53 10.01
CA TRP A 84 0.47 3.06 10.04
C TRP A 84 -0.40 2.48 11.16
N GLY A 85 -0.38 3.09 12.35
CA GLY A 85 -1.21 2.68 13.49
C GLY A 85 -2.70 2.91 13.22
N HIS A 86 -3.05 4.05 12.62
CA HIS A 86 -4.42 4.33 12.19
C HIS A 86 -4.92 3.32 11.16
N LEU A 87 -4.12 3.03 10.13
CA LEU A 87 -4.48 2.04 9.11
C LEU A 87 -4.70 0.65 9.70
N ASP A 88 -3.83 0.20 10.61
CA ASP A 88 -4.04 -1.09 11.27
C ASP A 88 -5.39 -1.11 12.01
N ARG A 89 -5.73 -0.04 12.72
CA ARG A 89 -7.00 0.06 13.44
C ARG A 89 -8.22 0.09 12.51
N VAL A 90 -8.15 0.84 11.40
CA VAL A 90 -9.19 0.84 10.36
C VAL A 90 -9.38 -0.56 9.79
N LEU A 91 -8.30 -1.29 9.50
CA LEU A 91 -8.35 -2.65 8.96
C LEU A 91 -8.95 -3.64 9.96
N VAL A 92 -8.66 -3.51 11.25
CA VAL A 92 -9.28 -4.30 12.33
C VAL A 92 -10.80 -4.06 12.36
N GLU A 93 -11.26 -2.81 12.35
CA GLU A 93 -12.69 -2.49 12.34
C GLU A 93 -13.40 -2.93 11.05
N PHE A 94 -12.73 -2.77 9.90
CA PHE A 94 -13.25 -3.24 8.61
C PHE A 94 -13.48 -4.75 8.64
N ASN A 95 -12.54 -5.51 9.17
CA ASN A 95 -12.60 -6.97 9.20
C ASN A 95 -13.68 -7.50 10.15
N LYS A 96 -14.01 -6.80 11.25
CA LYS A 96 -15.05 -7.22 12.20
C LYS A 96 -16.44 -7.28 11.57
N LEU A 97 -16.69 -6.42 10.59
CA LEU A 97 -18.03 -6.20 10.06
C LEU A 97 -18.18 -6.62 8.59
N SER A 98 -17.09 -7.11 7.97
CA SER A 98 -17.05 -7.50 6.56
C SER A 98 -17.03 -9.02 6.40
N ALA A 99 -17.70 -9.52 5.37
CA ALA A 99 -17.72 -10.95 5.06
C ALA A 99 -16.35 -11.50 4.59
N LEU A 100 -15.52 -10.62 4.04
CA LEU A 100 -14.14 -10.90 3.64
C LEU A 100 -13.23 -9.93 4.39
N ASN A 101 -12.04 -10.39 4.77
CA ASN A 101 -11.04 -9.48 5.31
C ASN A 101 -10.56 -8.49 4.22
N ALA A 102 -9.92 -7.40 4.63
CA ALA A 102 -9.48 -6.35 3.73
C ALA A 102 -8.59 -6.88 2.60
N LYS A 103 -7.62 -7.75 2.91
CA LYS A 103 -6.70 -8.31 1.90
C LYS A 103 -7.43 -9.12 0.82
N ALA A 104 -8.33 -10.01 1.22
CA ALA A 104 -9.16 -10.79 0.31
C ALA A 104 -10.13 -9.90 -0.50
N THR A 105 -10.61 -8.81 0.12
CA THR A 105 -11.46 -7.82 -0.58
C THR A 105 -10.67 -7.12 -1.69
N ILE A 106 -9.46 -6.64 -1.40
CA ILE A 106 -8.58 -5.99 -2.37
C ILE A 106 -8.22 -6.94 -3.52
N GLU A 107 -7.84 -8.18 -3.19
CA GLU A 107 -7.51 -9.21 -4.19
C GLU A 107 -8.69 -9.48 -5.13
N LYS A 108 -9.90 -9.62 -4.58
CA LYS A 108 -11.10 -9.93 -5.35
C LYS A 108 -11.61 -8.75 -6.19
N ARG A 109 -11.45 -7.51 -5.71
CA ARG A 109 -12.17 -6.34 -6.24
C ARG A 109 -11.32 -5.38 -7.07
N ILE A 110 -10.00 -5.33 -6.85
CA ILE A 110 -9.12 -4.36 -7.50
C ILE A 110 -8.07 -5.05 -8.36
N GLY A 111 -7.33 -6.01 -7.79
CA GLY A 111 -6.28 -6.73 -8.51
C GLY A 111 -5.21 -5.82 -9.13
N GLY A 112 -4.44 -6.37 -10.07
CA GLY A 112 -3.42 -5.63 -10.80
C GLY A 112 -2.30 -5.04 -9.92
N ARG A 113 -1.57 -4.05 -10.47
CA ARG A 113 -0.43 -3.44 -9.79
C ARG A 113 -0.84 -2.64 -8.56
N VAL A 114 -1.96 -1.92 -8.65
CA VAL A 114 -2.49 -1.11 -7.54
C VAL A 114 -3.01 -1.98 -6.41
N GLY A 115 -3.75 -3.06 -6.70
CA GLY A 115 -4.18 -4.01 -5.69
C GLY A 115 -2.99 -4.66 -4.97
N ASN A 116 -1.95 -5.06 -5.70
CA ASN A 116 -0.72 -5.60 -5.11
C ASN A 116 -0.02 -4.57 -4.20
N ALA A 117 0.05 -3.30 -4.62
CA ALA A 117 0.64 -2.25 -3.80
C ALA A 117 -0.15 -2.01 -2.52
N ILE A 118 -1.48 -1.99 -2.59
CA ILE A 118 -2.34 -1.84 -1.40
C ILE A 118 -2.18 -3.05 -0.47
N GLN A 119 -2.09 -4.28 -0.98
CA GLN A 119 -1.84 -5.46 -0.15
C GLN A 119 -0.50 -5.36 0.60
N ILE A 120 0.54 -4.83 -0.03
CA ILE A 120 1.82 -4.58 0.63
C ILE A 120 1.66 -3.55 1.76
N ILE A 121 0.91 -2.46 1.54
CA ILE A 121 0.63 -1.48 2.60
C ILE A 121 -0.11 -2.12 3.77
N ILE A 122 -1.11 -2.99 3.50
CA ILE A 122 -1.80 -3.75 4.54
C ILE A 122 -0.80 -4.59 5.33
N ASP A 123 0.03 -5.40 4.66
CA ASP A 123 1.02 -6.25 5.34
C ASP A 123 2.01 -5.43 6.17
N VAL A 124 2.44 -4.25 5.68
CA VAL A 124 3.34 -3.35 6.40
C VAL A 124 2.65 -2.67 7.59
N ALA A 125 1.38 -2.30 7.47
CA ALA A 125 0.61 -1.71 8.56
C ALA A 125 0.41 -2.71 9.71
N GLN A 126 0.01 -3.95 9.38
CA GLN A 126 -0.35 -4.94 10.39
C GLN A 126 0.85 -5.73 10.93
N GLN A 127 1.82 -6.07 10.06
CA GLN A 127 2.92 -6.99 10.39
C GLN A 127 4.21 -6.64 9.65
N ARG A 128 4.67 -5.38 9.79
CA ARG A 128 5.90 -4.87 9.14
C ARG A 128 7.08 -5.84 9.19
N HIS A 129 7.37 -6.40 10.37
CA HIS A 129 8.50 -7.29 10.57
C HIS A 129 8.35 -8.62 9.81
N VAL A 130 7.14 -9.20 9.80
CA VAL A 130 6.85 -10.43 9.05
C VAL A 130 6.97 -10.18 7.55
N TYR A 131 6.44 -9.07 7.05
CA TYR A 131 6.53 -8.72 5.63
C TYR A 131 7.99 -8.70 5.14
N TRP A 132 8.87 -8.01 5.88
CA TRP A 132 10.29 -7.95 5.52
C TRP A 132 10.99 -9.30 5.67
N ALA A 133 10.70 -10.07 6.73
CA ALA A 133 11.27 -11.41 6.91
C ALA A 133 10.89 -12.35 5.76
N GLN A 134 9.61 -12.36 5.36
CA GLN A 134 9.13 -13.15 4.23
C GLN A 134 9.75 -12.69 2.92
N THR A 135 9.82 -11.38 2.68
CA THR A 135 10.43 -10.82 1.47
C THR A 135 11.87 -11.28 1.31
N VAL A 136 12.69 -11.13 2.37
CA VAL A 136 14.09 -11.60 2.37
C VAL A 136 14.17 -13.10 2.11
N ASN A 137 13.35 -13.89 2.80
CA ASN A 137 13.31 -15.34 2.65
C ASN A 137 12.98 -15.77 1.21
N THR A 138 11.96 -15.15 0.60
CA THR A 138 11.57 -15.41 -0.80
C THR A 138 12.71 -15.10 -1.77
N PHE A 139 13.42 -13.98 -1.59
CA PHE A 139 14.57 -13.64 -2.43
C PHE A 139 15.71 -14.65 -2.30
N ILE A 140 16.04 -15.06 -1.07
CA ILE A 140 17.07 -16.08 -0.82
C ILE A 140 16.71 -17.39 -1.54
N PHE A 141 15.49 -17.88 -1.37
CA PHE A 141 15.05 -19.13 -2.01
C PHE A 141 15.03 -19.04 -3.54
N MET A 142 14.54 -17.93 -4.12
CA MET A 142 14.55 -17.73 -5.57
C MET A 142 15.98 -17.68 -6.13
N SER A 143 16.92 -17.09 -5.40
CA SER A 143 18.33 -17.05 -5.82
C SER A 143 18.94 -18.46 -5.89
N GLN A 144 18.66 -19.32 -4.91
CA GLN A 144 19.15 -20.71 -4.87
C GLN A 144 18.57 -21.55 -6.02
N ILE A 145 17.28 -21.39 -6.33
CA ILE A 145 16.64 -22.07 -7.47
C ILE A 145 17.31 -21.65 -8.80
N ASN A 146 17.60 -20.36 -8.97
CA ASN A 146 18.23 -19.86 -10.19
C ASN A 146 19.69 -20.29 -10.33
N GLN A 147 20.45 -20.44 -9.23
CA GLN A 147 21.79 -21.03 -9.26
C GLN A 147 21.75 -22.50 -9.66
N ASN A 148 20.80 -23.28 -9.12
CA ASN A 148 20.65 -24.70 -9.45
C ASN A 148 20.22 -24.95 -10.90
N LYS A 149 19.53 -24.00 -11.53
CA LYS A 149 19.17 -24.06 -12.97
C LYS A 149 20.30 -23.68 -13.92
N LYS A 150 21.33 -22.95 -13.47
CA LYS A 150 22.51 -22.60 -14.29
C LYS A 150 23.56 -23.71 -14.37
N HIS A 151 23.47 -24.71 -13.49
CA HIS A 151 24.40 -25.85 -13.41
C HIS A 151 23.79 -27.16 -13.94
N ARG A 152 22.65 -27.09 -14.63
CA ARG A 152 22.04 -28.18 -15.41
C ARG A 152 21.98 -27.78 -16.86
#